data_AF-A0A453SAL9-F1
#
_entry.id   AF-A0A453SAL9-F1
#
_cell.length_a   1.000
_cell.length_b   1.000
_cell.length_c   1.000
_cell.angle_alpha   90.00
_cell.angle_beta   90.00
_cell.angle_gamma   90.00
#
_symmetry.space_group_name_H-M   'P 1'
#
loop_
_entity.id
_entity.type
_entity.pdbx_description
1 polymer ?
#
loop_
_entity_poly.entity_id
_entity_poly.type
_entity_poly.pdbx_seq_one_letter_code
_entity_poly.pdbx_strand_id
1 'polypeptide(L)'
;GFRVGLNLVIAIALHYIPEGIAVALPAYFATCSKWQAFKLATLAGFAEPVGVIIVAYLFPSNLNPEILEGLLGLVGGVMAFLTLYEMLPLAIEYAGRKDAVKAVFVGMAFMSMSLYFLEVSLPKEMSA
;
A
#
# COMPACT_ATOMS: atom_id res chain seq x y z
N GLY A 1 14.82 15.82 -7.49
CA GLY A 1 13.94 15.51 -8.63
C GLY A 1 13.91 14.02 -8.93
N PHE A 2 14.67 13.57 -9.94
CA PHE A 2 14.60 12.20 -10.48
C PHE A 2 14.97 11.08 -9.48
N ARG A 3 15.96 11.30 -8.61
CA ARG A 3 16.39 10.31 -7.60
C ARG A 3 15.37 10.12 -6.46
N VAL A 4 14.72 11.20 -6.01
CA VAL A 4 13.64 11.16 -5.00
C VAL A 4 12.46 10.33 -5.52
N GLY A 5 12.05 10.60 -6.77
CA GLY A 5 10.98 9.86 -7.43
C GLY A 5 11.31 8.39 -7.59
N LEU A 6 12.55 8.04 -7.96
CA LEU A 6 12.96 6.64 -8.12
C LEU A 6 12.85 5.84 -6.81
N ASN A 7 13.26 6.42 -5.69
CA ASN A 7 13.22 5.75 -4.39
C ASN A 7 11.79 5.59 -3.89
N LEU A 8 10.96 6.61 -4.08
CA LEU A 8 9.54 6.53 -3.78
C LEU A 8 8.84 5.48 -4.64
N VAL A 9 9.16 5.42 -5.94
CA VAL A 9 8.64 4.39 -6.86
C VAL A 9 9.05 2.99 -6.43
N ILE A 10 10.29 2.77 -5.99
CA ILE A 10 10.74 1.47 -5.48
C ILE A 10 10.01 1.10 -4.18
N ALA A 11 9.86 2.05 -3.26
CA ALA A 11 9.15 1.82 -2.00
C ALA A 11 7.67 1.47 -2.22
N ILE A 12 6.98 2.21 -3.11
CA ILE A 12 5.60 1.93 -3.51
C ILE A 12 5.53 0.57 -4.24
N ALA A 13 6.49 0.27 -5.11
CA ALA A 13 6.55 -1.00 -5.83
C ALA A 13 6.63 -2.21 -4.89
N LEU A 14 7.39 -2.10 -3.80
CA LEU A 14 7.47 -3.15 -2.79
C LEU A 14 6.17 -3.29 -1.99
N HIS A 15 5.40 -2.22 -1.80
CA HIS A 15 4.09 -2.24 -1.11
C HIS A 15 3.02 -2.98 -1.93
N TYR A 16 3.07 -2.90 -3.26
CA TYR A 16 2.09 -3.57 -4.13
C TYR A 16 2.05 -5.08 -3.97
N ILE A 17 3.14 -5.71 -3.54
CA ILE A 17 3.18 -7.18 -3.36
C ILE A 17 2.28 -7.58 -2.17
N PRO A 18 2.48 -7.05 -0.94
CA PRO A 18 1.55 -7.25 0.17
C PRO A 18 0.09 -6.91 -0.17
N GLU A 19 -0.16 -5.80 -0.86
CA GLU A 19 -1.53 -5.36 -1.19
C GLU A 19 -2.19 -6.26 -2.23
N GLY A 20 -1.44 -6.70 -3.24
CA GLY A 20 -1.92 -7.70 -4.20
C GLY A 20 -2.29 -9.03 -3.53
N ILE A 21 -1.50 -9.47 -2.55
CA ILE A 21 -1.80 -10.67 -1.74
C ILE A 21 -3.06 -10.44 -0.89
N ALA A 22 -3.19 -9.27 -0.28
CA ALA A 22 -4.33 -8.85 0.53
C ALA A 22 -5.65 -8.89 -0.24
N VAL A 23 -5.64 -8.55 -1.54
CA VAL A 23 -6.83 -8.64 -2.41
C VAL A 23 -7.02 -10.06 -2.97
N ALA A 24 -5.94 -10.73 -3.38
CA ALA A 24 -6.00 -12.03 -4.04
C ALA A 24 -6.48 -13.15 -3.12
N LEU A 25 -6.03 -13.20 -1.86
CA LEU A 25 -6.36 -14.29 -0.94
C LEU A 25 -7.86 -14.34 -0.60
N PRO A 26 -8.52 -13.25 -0.16
CA PRO A 26 -9.97 -13.26 0.08
C PRO A 26 -10.76 -13.56 -1.19
N ALA A 27 -10.35 -12.98 -2.33
CA ALA A 27 -10.97 -13.26 -3.62
C ALA A 27 -10.86 -14.75 -4.01
N TYR A 28 -9.74 -15.39 -3.70
CA TYR A 28 -9.57 -16.83 -3.90
C TYR A 28 -10.48 -17.65 -2.96
N PHE A 29 -10.55 -17.31 -1.67
CA PHE A 29 -11.43 -18.00 -0.74
C PHE A 29 -12.92 -17.82 -1.07
N ALA A 30 -13.31 -16.70 -1.66
CA ALA A 30 -14.68 -16.44 -2.10
C ALA A 30 -15.03 -17.13 -3.43
N THR A 31 -14.11 -17.18 -4.39
CA THR A 31 -14.38 -17.67 -5.76
C THR A 31 -13.89 -19.09 -6.04
N CYS A 32 -13.03 -19.63 -5.16
CA CYS A 32 -12.30 -20.89 -5.33
C CYS A 32 -11.47 -20.99 -6.63
N SER A 33 -11.24 -19.88 -7.34
CA SER A 33 -10.56 -19.86 -8.64
C SER A 33 -9.33 -18.96 -8.60
N LYS A 34 -8.15 -19.57 -8.76
CA LYS A 34 -6.85 -18.86 -8.79
C LYS A 34 -6.80 -17.80 -9.88
N TRP A 35 -7.43 -18.07 -11.03
CA TRP A 35 -7.44 -17.15 -12.16
C TRP A 35 -8.37 -15.95 -11.93
N GLN A 36 -9.50 -16.15 -11.24
CA GLN A 36 -10.38 -15.04 -10.88
C GLN A 36 -9.74 -14.16 -9.81
N ALA A 37 -9.13 -14.76 -8.78
CA ALA A 37 -8.37 -14.05 -7.77
C ALA A 37 -7.23 -13.20 -8.37
N PHE A 38 -6.47 -13.78 -9.31
CA PHE A 38 -5.41 -13.06 -10.02
C PHE A 38 -5.96 -11.87 -10.82
N LYS A 39 -7.06 -12.06 -11.57
CA LYS A 39 -7.70 -10.98 -12.34
C LYS A 39 -8.17 -9.84 -11.44
N LEU A 40 -8.82 -10.15 -10.33
CA LEU A 40 -9.33 -9.15 -9.39
C LEU A 40 -8.18 -8.38 -8.73
N ALA A 41 -7.13 -9.08 -8.27
CA ALA A 41 -5.95 -8.43 -7.71
C ALA A 41 -5.22 -7.56 -8.74
N THR A 42 -5.12 -8.00 -9.98
CA THR A 42 -4.50 -7.22 -11.07
C THR A 42 -5.33 -5.98 -11.39
N LEU A 43 -6.66 -6.11 -11.47
CA LEU A 43 -7.56 -4.97 -11.69
C LEU A 43 -7.47 -3.95 -10.56
N ALA A 44 -7.41 -4.40 -9.30
CA ALA A 44 -7.19 -3.53 -8.15
C ALA A 44 -5.83 -2.82 -8.25
N GLY A 45 -4.76 -3.54 -8.58
CA GLY A 45 -3.42 -2.95 -8.76
C GLY A 45 -3.33 -1.90 -9.87
N PHE A 46 -4.18 -1.97 -10.90
CA PHE A 46 -4.26 -0.93 -11.93
C PHE A 46 -4.96 0.35 -11.46
N ALA A 47 -5.74 0.31 -10.37
CA ALA A 47 -6.45 1.48 -9.88
C ALA A 47 -5.51 2.62 -9.47
N GLU A 48 -4.34 2.29 -8.90
CA GLU A 48 -3.37 3.29 -8.45
C GLU A 48 -2.68 4.05 -9.60
N PRO A 49 -2.11 3.40 -10.63
CA PRO A 49 -1.60 4.09 -11.81
C PRO A 49 -2.67 4.95 -12.50
N VAL A 50 -3.91 4.46 -12.55
CA VAL A 50 -5.04 5.23 -13.09
C VAL A 50 -5.31 6.47 -12.25
N GLY A 51 -5.28 6.35 -10.91
CA GLY A 51 -5.38 7.48 -9.99
C GLY A 51 -4.31 8.54 -10.25
N VAL A 52 -3.05 8.12 -10.44
CA VAL A 52 -1.95 9.03 -10.79
C VAL A 52 -2.21 9.76 -12.11
N ILE A 53 -2.69 9.05 -13.14
CA ILE A 53 -3.01 9.65 -14.44
C ILE A 53 -4.14 10.68 -14.31
N ILE A 54 -5.19 10.35 -13.56
CA ILE A 54 -6.32 11.26 -13.33
C ILE A 54 -5.85 12.53 -12.62
N VAL A 55 -5.06 12.40 -11.55
CA VAL A 55 -4.50 13.55 -10.82
C VAL A 55 -3.59 14.38 -11.72
N ALA A 56 -2.73 13.76 -12.50
CA ALA A 56 -1.83 14.45 -13.43
C ALA A 56 -2.60 15.23 -14.51
N TYR A 57 -3.73 14.70 -14.98
CA TYR A 57 -4.57 15.37 -15.98
C TYR A 57 -5.39 16.52 -15.37
N LEU A 58 -5.95 16.35 -14.17
CA LEU A 58 -6.75 17.36 -13.49
C LEU A 58 -5.90 18.50 -12.92
N PHE A 59 -4.66 18.23 -12.54
CA PHE A 59 -3.74 19.19 -11.94
C PHE A 59 -2.42 19.26 -12.74
N PRO A 60 -2.46 19.77 -13.99
CA PRO A 60 -1.30 19.76 -14.89
C PRO A 60 -0.21 20.77 -14.49
N SER A 61 -0.53 21.73 -13.62
CA SER A 61 0.41 22.68 -13.04
C SER A 61 0.26 22.61 -11.52
N ASN A 62 1.41 22.57 -10.82
CA ASN A 62 1.61 22.23 -9.41
C ASN A 62 0.35 22.05 -8.54
N LEU A 63 0.22 20.87 -7.93
CA LEU A 63 -0.75 20.63 -6.87
C LEU A 63 -0.57 21.64 -5.73
N ASN A 64 -1.65 22.32 -5.35
CA ASN A 64 -1.67 23.15 -4.15
C ASN A 64 -1.33 22.26 -2.94
N PRO A 65 -0.35 22.65 -2.08
CA PRO A 65 0.00 21.90 -0.88
C PRO A 65 -1.19 21.50 0.00
N GLU A 66 -2.19 22.36 0.16
CA GLU A 66 -3.39 22.07 0.96
C GLU A 66 -4.21 20.91 0.38
N ILE A 67 -4.30 20.81 -0.95
CA ILE A 67 -5.00 19.73 -1.64
C ILE A 67 -4.21 18.43 -1.46
N LEU A 68 -2.88 18.48 -1.59
CA LEU A 68 -2.01 17.33 -1.38
C LEU A 68 -2.14 16.78 0.04
N GLU A 69 -2.07 17.64 1.05
CA GLU A 69 -2.24 17.26 2.47
C GLU A 69 -3.62 16.63 2.72
N GLY A 70 -4.68 17.23 2.18
CA GLY A 70 -6.04 16.68 2.27
C GLY A 70 -6.18 15.31 1.61
N LEU A 71 -5.60 15.12 0.42
CA LEU A 71 -5.61 13.83 -0.29
C LEU A 71 -4.81 12.76 0.46
N LEU A 72 -3.61 13.09 0.93
CA LEU A 72 -2.79 12.16 1.71
C LEU A 72 -3.48 11.76 3.02
N GLY A 73 -4.09 12.72 3.73
CA GLY A 73 -4.88 12.44 4.92
C GLY A 73 -6.08 11.53 4.64
N LEU A 74 -6.80 11.77 3.55
CA LEU A 74 -7.93 10.93 3.12
C LEU A 74 -7.47 9.52 2.79
N VAL A 75 -6.42 9.35 1.98
CA VAL A 75 -5.89 8.03 1.61
C VAL A 75 -5.39 7.28 2.86
N GLY A 76 -4.64 7.96 3.74
CA GLY A 76 -4.19 7.37 5.00
C GLY A 76 -5.36 6.91 5.88
N GLY A 77 -6.43 7.70 5.96
CA GLY A 77 -7.65 7.33 6.68
C GLY A 77 -8.37 6.11 6.10
N VAL A 78 -8.52 6.05 4.78
CA VAL A 78 -9.12 4.89 4.08
C VAL A 78 -8.30 3.62 4.34
N MET A 79 -6.97 3.69 4.20
CA MET A 79 -6.09 2.55 4.43
C MET A 79 -6.11 2.08 5.88
N ALA A 80 -6.14 3.01 6.84
CA ALA A 80 -6.29 2.67 8.25
C ALA A 80 -7.63 1.97 8.54
N PHE A 81 -8.73 2.47 7.97
CA PHE A 81 -10.05 1.84 8.12
C PHE A 81 -10.06 0.43 7.53
N LEU A 82 -9.63 0.25 6.27
CA LEU A 82 -9.56 -1.06 5.63
C LEU A 82 -8.71 -2.05 6.43
N THR A 83 -7.56 -1.59 6.93
CA THR A 83 -6.66 -2.44 7.73
C THR A 83 -7.31 -2.87 9.05
N LEU A 84 -7.94 -1.94 9.77
CA LEU A 84 -8.47 -2.19 11.11
C LEU A 84 -9.84 -2.87 11.11
N TYR A 85 -10.71 -2.55 10.14
CA TYR A 85 -12.09 -3.04 10.08
C TYR A 85 -12.28 -4.24 9.16
N GLU A 86 -11.43 -4.44 8.15
CA GLU A 86 -11.56 -5.58 7.25
C GLU A 86 -10.40 -6.58 7.43
N MET A 87 -9.16 -6.13 7.24
CA MET A 87 -8.02 -7.04 7.17
C MET A 87 -7.68 -7.68 8.51
N LEU A 88 -7.63 -6.89 9.58
CA LEU A 88 -7.28 -7.39 10.92
C LEU A 88 -8.35 -8.37 11.46
N PRO A 89 -9.66 -8.08 11.39
CA PRO A 89 -10.69 -9.04 11.78
C PRO A 89 -10.61 -10.33 10.97
N LEU A 90 -10.39 -10.23 9.65
CA LEU A 90 -10.22 -11.40 8.78
C LEU A 90 -9.00 -12.24 9.20
N ALA A 91 -7.87 -11.61 9.50
CA ALA A 91 -6.68 -12.32 9.99
C ALA A 91 -6.96 -13.03 11.33
N ILE A 92 -7.70 -12.40 12.24
CA ILE A 92 -8.11 -12.98 13.52
C ILE A 92 -9.05 -14.18 13.32
N GLU A 93 -9.97 -14.09 12.36
CA GLU A 93 -10.91 -15.16 12.03
C GLU A 93 -10.19 -16.40 11.47
N TYR A 94 -9.24 -16.20 10.55
CA TYR A 94 -8.55 -17.30 9.87
C TYR A 94 -7.37 -17.88 10.67
N ALA A 95 -6.56 -17.05 11.32
CA ALA A 95 -5.34 -17.48 12.01
C ALA A 95 -5.50 -17.53 13.54
N GLY A 96 -6.59 -16.97 14.08
CA GLY A 96 -6.79 -16.81 15.52
C GLY A 96 -6.11 -15.54 16.06
N ARG A 97 -6.66 -15.01 17.16
CA ARG A 97 -6.26 -13.71 17.71
C ARG A 97 -4.77 -13.60 18.05
N LYS A 98 -4.20 -14.62 18.69
CA LYS A 98 -2.80 -14.58 19.14
C LYS A 98 -1.83 -14.52 17.97
N ASP A 99 -2.07 -15.32 16.93
CA ASP A 99 -1.14 -15.43 15.81
C ASP A 99 -1.34 -14.29 14.81
N ALA A 100 -2.58 -13.82 14.61
CA ALA A 100 -2.85 -12.60 13.86
C ALA A 100 -2.13 -11.38 14.45
N VAL A 101 -2.26 -11.15 15.77
CA VAL A 101 -1.60 -10.01 16.44
C VAL A 101 -0.08 -10.11 16.34
N LYS A 102 0.51 -11.31 16.54
CA LYS A 102 1.96 -11.51 16.34
C LYS A 102 2.37 -11.18 14.91
N ALA A 103 1.63 -11.66 13.91
CA ALA A 103 1.92 -11.43 12.50
C ALA A 103 1.86 -9.93 12.14
N VAL A 104 0.91 -9.18 12.71
CA VAL A 104 0.84 -7.72 12.55
C VAL A 104 2.12 -7.05 13.06
N PHE A 105 2.57 -7.35 14.29
CA PHE A 105 3.78 -6.73 14.84
C PHE A 105 5.05 -7.14 14.05
N VAL A 106 5.13 -8.39 13.60
CA VAL A 106 6.24 -8.85 12.75
C VAL A 106 6.23 -8.11 11.40
N GLY A 107 5.06 -7.95 10.78
CA GLY A 107 4.89 -7.20 9.54
C GLY A 107 5.27 -5.71 9.70
N MET A 108 4.84 -5.08 10.80
CA MET A 108 5.22 -3.70 11.12
C MET A 108 6.74 -3.56 11.30
N ALA A 109 7.39 -4.49 12.02
CA ALA A 109 8.83 -4.48 12.21
C ALA A 109 9.58 -4.67 10.87
N PHE A 110 9.10 -5.58 10.02
CA PHE A 110 9.68 -5.81 8.69
C PHE A 110 9.56 -4.57 7.78
N MET A 111 8.39 -3.94 7.75
CA MET A 111 8.17 -2.71 6.98
C MET A 111 9.05 -1.57 7.51
N SER A 112 9.10 -1.38 8.83
CA SER A 112 9.96 -0.37 9.45
C SER A 112 11.44 -0.60 9.13
N MET A 113 11.91 -1.85 9.18
CA MET A 113 13.30 -2.20 8.83
C MET A 113 13.58 -1.96 7.34
N SER A 114 12.63 -2.30 6.48
CA SER A 114 12.75 -2.10 5.02
C SER A 114 12.85 -0.62 4.68
N LEU A 115 12.00 0.22 5.29
CA LEU A 115 12.04 1.67 5.12
C LEU A 115 13.33 2.27 5.67
N TYR A 116 13.77 1.84 6.86
CA TYR A 116 15.03 2.27 7.45
C TYR A 116 16.23 1.90 6.56
N PHE A 117 16.26 0.69 6.03
CA PHE A 117 17.34 0.25 5.14
C PHE A 117 17.34 1.04 3.83
N LEU A 118 16.15 1.34 3.29
CA LEU A 118 15.99 2.19 2.12
C LEU A 118 16.51 3.60 2.42
N GLU A 119 16.17 4.17 3.58
CA GLU A 119 16.64 5.49 4.01
C GLU A 119 18.17 5.55 4.27
N VAL A 120 18.75 4.53 4.89
CA VAL A 120 20.21 4.43 5.11
C VAL A 120 20.98 4.21 3.82
N SER A 121 20.42 3.46 2.88
CA SER A 121 21.01 3.25 1.55
C SER A 121 20.95 4.51 0.69
N LEU A 122 20.24 5.54 1.14
CA LEU A 122 20.11 6.81 0.45
C LEU A 122 21.09 7.87 0.96
N PRO A 123 21.68 8.68 0.07
CA PRO A 123 22.48 9.83 0.45
C PRO A 123 21.61 10.90 1.15
N LYS A 124 22.16 11.47 2.24
CA LYS A 124 21.52 12.35 3.23
C LYS A 124 21.03 13.71 2.73
N GLU A 125 21.12 14.02 1.43
CA GLU A 125 20.62 15.28 0.83
C GLU A 125 19.11 15.26 0.51
N MET A 126 18.39 14.28 1.06
CA MET A 126 17.02 13.93 0.68
C MET A 126 16.03 13.89 1.86
N SER A 127 16.44 14.41 3.03
CA SER A 127 15.62 14.46 4.25
C SER A 127 15.12 15.88 4.60
N ALA A 128 14.95 16.76 3.61
CA ALA A 128 14.46 18.13 3.80
C ALA A 128 13.27 18.41 2.88
#